data_AF-A0A8J3I932-F1
#
_entry.id   AF-A0A8J3I932-F1
#
_cell.length_a   1.000
_cell.length_b   1.000
_cell.length_c   1.000
_cell.angle_alpha   90.00
_cell.angle_beta   90.00
_cell.angle_gamma   90.00
#
_symmetry.space_group_name_H-M   'P 1'
#
loop_
_entity.id
_entity.type
_entity.pdbx_description
1 polymer ?
#
loop_
_entity_poly.entity_id
_entity_poly.type
_entity_poly.pdbx_seq_one_letter_code
_entity_poly.pdbx_strand_id
1 'polypeptide(L)' 'MRAFFFVVKPNREQLIHIGNLIDTGQLRPITERIFPLSEASQAFEQALQGHTRGKIILRVEDEERGR' A
#
# COMPACT_ATOMS: atom_id res chain seq x y z
N MET A 1 -21.18 6.10 -5.04
CA MET A 1 -19.95 5.37 -4.64
C MET A 1 -20.33 3.93 -4.31
N ARG A 2 -19.79 2.94 -5.02
CA ARG A 2 -20.06 1.51 -4.77
C ARG A 2 -18.80 0.89 -4.16
N ALA A 3 -18.78 0.73 -2.85
CA ALA A 3 -17.72 0.00 -2.15
C ALA A 3 -18.09 -1.48 -2.12
N PHE A 4 -17.16 -2.35 -2.50
CA PHE A 4 -17.32 -3.79 -2.32
C PHE A 4 -16.84 -4.15 -0.92
N PHE A 5 -17.74 -4.67 -0.09
CA PHE A 5 -17.36 -5.26 1.18
C PHE A 5 -16.90 -6.70 0.94
N PHE A 6 -15.65 -6.99 1.22
CA PHE A 6 -15.13 -8.35 1.25
C PHE A 6 -14.53 -8.58 2.63
N VAL A 7 -14.94 -9.67 3.29
CA VAL A 7 -14.40 -10.02 4.60
C VAL A 7 -13.12 -10.81 4.40
N VAL A 8 -12.01 -10.26 4.88
CA VAL A 8 -10.74 -10.97 4.96
C VAL A 8 -10.52 -11.39 6.40
N LYS A 9 -10.20 -12.67 6.65
CA LYS A 9 -9.70 -13.11 7.95
C LYS A 9 -8.19 -12.89 7.98
N PRO A 10 -7.65 -11.98 8.80
CA PRO A 10 -6.20 -11.85 8.92
C PRO A 10 -5.62 -13.14 9.51
N ASN A 11 -4.55 -13.64 8.89
CA ASN A 11 -3.78 -14.79 9.39
C ASN A 11 -2.33 -14.35 9.60
N ARG A 12 -1.89 -14.35 10.86
CA ARG A 12 -0.55 -13.91 11.25
C ARG A 12 0.57 -14.70 10.56
N GLU A 13 0.45 -16.02 10.51
CA GLU A 13 1.48 -16.89 9.93
C GLU A 13 1.66 -16.62 8.43
N GLN A 14 0.54 -16.49 7.71
CA GLN A 14 0.57 -16.17 6.28
C GLN A 14 1.17 -14.77 6.01
N LEU A 15 0.81 -13.78 6.82
CA LEU A 15 1.35 -12.42 6.68
C LEU A 15 2.86 -12.37 6.95
N ILE A 16 3.35 -13.11 7.96
CA ILE A 16 4.80 -13.23 8.22
C ILE A 16 5.50 -13.91 7.05
N HIS A 17 4.92 -14.98 6.50
CA HIS A 17 5.51 -15.66 5.35
C HIS A 17 5.62 -14.72 4.13
N ILE A 18 4.58 -13.95 3.83
CA ILE A 18 4.62 -12.94 2.77
C ILE A 18 5.70 -11.88 3.05
N GLY A 19 5.83 -11.42 4.30
CA GLY A 19 6.90 -10.50 4.73
C GLY A 19 8.30 -11.06 4.42
N ASN A 20 8.57 -12.30 4.80
CA ASN A 20 9.86 -12.94 4.53
C ASN A 20 10.18 -13.04 3.03
N LEU A 21 9.16 -13.27 2.18
CA LEU A 21 9.35 -13.27 0.72
C LEU A 21 9.72 -11.88 0.20
N ILE A 22 9.19 -10.82 0.80
CA ILE A 22 9.54 -9.44 0.48
C ILE A 22 10.97 -9.14 0.93
N ASP A 23 11.32 -9.47 2.17
CA ASP A 23 12.64 -9.19 2.75
C ASP A 23 13.77 -9.92 2.00
N THR A 24 13.51 -11.14 1.54
CA THR A 24 14.47 -11.92 0.73
C THR A 24 14.48 -11.50 -0.76
N GLY A 25 13.65 -10.54 -1.15
CA GLY A 25 13.57 -10.03 -2.53
C GLY A 25 12.90 -10.97 -3.53
N GLN A 26 12.34 -12.09 -3.07
CA GLN A 26 11.60 -13.08 -3.89
C GLN A 26 10.23 -12.56 -4.31
N LEU A 27 9.64 -11.65 -3.52
CA LEU A 27 8.40 -10.95 -3.83
C LEU A 27 8.65 -9.43 -3.81
N ARG A 28 8.19 -8.71 -4.82
CA ARG A 28 8.30 -7.25 -4.87
C ARG A 28 6.92 -6.64 -5.10
N PRO A 29 6.41 -5.81 -4.16
CA PRO A 29 5.18 -5.07 -4.42
C PRO A 29 5.40 -4.08 -5.55
N ILE A 30 4.43 -3.97 -6.45
CA ILE A 30 4.46 -2.95 -7.50
C ILE A 30 3.90 -1.66 -6.91
N THR A 31 4.74 -0.64 -6.81
CA THR A 31 4.34 0.70 -6.38
C THR A 31 3.97 1.52 -7.60
N GLU A 32 2.73 1.99 -7.64
CA GLU A 32 2.24 2.88 -8.71
C GLU A 32 2.66 4.32 -8.44
N ARG A 33 2.42 4.78 -7.21
CA ARG A 33 2.67 6.17 -6.80
C ARG A 33 2.79 6.27 -5.29
N ILE A 34 3.58 7.23 -4.84
CA ILE A 34 3.73 7.60 -3.43
C ILE A 34 3.21 9.03 -3.27
N PHE A 35 2.36 9.25 -2.28
CA PHE A 35 1.88 10.57 -1.86
C PHE A 35 2.32 10.83 -0.42
N PRO A 36 2.58 12.09 -0.03
CA PRO A 36 2.64 12.43 1.38
C PRO A 36 1.27 12.21 2.03
N LEU A 37 1.26 11.93 3.33
CA LEU A 37 0.01 11.72 4.07
C LEU A 37 -0.94 12.94 3.99
N SER A 38 -0.41 14.15 3.85
CA SER A 38 -1.19 15.38 3.63
C SER A 38 -2.06 15.34 2.36
N GLU A 39 -1.70 14.51 1.38
CA GLU A 39 -2.39 14.37 0.09
C GLU A 39 -3.28 13.10 0.04
N ALA A 40 -3.62 12.51 1.19
CA ALA A 40 -4.41 11.27 1.25
C ALA A 40 -5.74 11.33 0.48
N SER A 41 -6.41 12.49 0.46
CA SER A 41 -7.64 12.66 -0.33
C SER A 41 -7.39 12.49 -1.83
N GLN A 42 -6.35 13.13 -2.36
CA GLN A 42 -5.97 13.03 -3.77
C GLN A 42 -5.52 11.61 -4.12
N ALA A 43 -4.75 10.96 -3.24
CA ALA A 43 -4.35 9.57 -3.40
C ALA A 43 -5.56 8.63 -3.51
N PHE A 44 -6.59 8.87 -2.68
CA PHE A 44 -7.83 8.08 -2.69
C PHE A 44 -8.64 8.32 -3.96
N GLU A 45 -8.79 9.57 -4.40
CA GLU A 45 -9.43 9.91 -5.67
C GLU A 45 -8.75 9.22 -6.85
N GLN A 46 -7.41 9.21 -6.89
CA GLN A 46 -6.67 8.49 -7.93
C GLN A 46 -6.92 6.98 -7.86
N ALA A 47 -6.97 6.37 -6.67
CA ALA A 47 -7.25 4.94 -6.53
C ALA A 47 -8.65 4.57 -7.07
N LEU A 48 -9.61 5.49 -6.98
CA LEU A 48 -10.98 5.29 -7.46
C LEU A 48 -11.12 5.40 -8.99
N GLN A 49 -10.21 6.07 -9.69
CA GLN A 49 -10.26 6.21 -11.15
C GLN A 49 -10.06 4.86 -11.89
N GLY A 50 -9.67 3.80 -11.17
CA GLY A 50 -9.36 2.51 -11.76
C GLY A 50 -7.98 2.51 -12.44
N HIS A 51 -7.61 1.38 -13.04
CA HIS A 51 -6.38 1.19 -13.82
C HIS A 51 -5.03 1.32 -13.08
N THR A 52 -5.01 1.33 -11.74
CA THR A 52 -3.74 1.24 -11.00
C THR A 52 -3.07 -0.12 -11.25
N ARG A 53 -1.82 -0.12 -11.73
CA ARG A 53 -1.02 -1.34 -11.94
C ARG A 53 -0.17 -1.68 -10.72
N GLY A 54 -0.67 -1.38 -9.53
CA GLY A 54 0.05 -1.54 -8.29
C GLY A 54 -0.67 -0.93 -7.09
N LYS A 55 0.09 -0.63 -6.04
CA LYS A 55 -0.39 0.03 -4.84
C LYS A 55 -0.05 1.51 -4.86
N ILE A 56 -1.00 2.34 -4.45
CA ILE A 56 -0.74 3.73 -4.04
C ILE A 56 -0.31 3.70 -2.58
N ILE A 57 0.81 4.35 -2.27
CA ILE A 57 1.42 4.37 -0.94
C ILE A 57 1.29 5.77 -0.35
N LEU A 58 0.90 5.86 0.92
CA LEU A 58 0.97 7.09 1.71
C LEU A 58 2.23 7.07 2.55
N ARG A 59 3.07 8.10 2.38
CA ARG A 59 4.26 8.34 3.19
C ARG A 59 3.85 9.13 4.43
N VAL A 60 4.05 8.53 5.61
CA VAL A 60 3.63 9.09 6.90
C VAL A 60 4.70 9.97 7.53
N GLU A 61 5.98 9.73 7.20
CA GLU A 61 7.12 10.55 7.63
C GLU A 61 8.07 10.80 6.44
N ASP A 62 8.62 12.00 6.37
CA ASP A 62 9.70 12.32 5.43
C ASP A 62 11.02 11.73 5.94
N GLU A 63 11.85 11.24 5.02
CA GLU A 63 13.15 10.59 5.34
C GLU A 63 14.12 11.51 6.11
N GLU A 64 13.85 12.82 6.19
CA GLU A 64 14.70 13.81 6.86
C GLU A 64 14.55 13.85 8.39
N ARG A 65 13.50 13.24 8.96
CA ARG A 65 13.22 13.35 10.41
C ARG A 65 13.97 12.34 11.29
N GLY A 66 14.82 11.51 10.70
CA GLY A 66 15.56 10.42 11.35
C GLY A 66 17.09 10.55 11.37
N ARG A 67 17.64 11.78 11.41
CA ARG A 67 19.05 12.02 11.77
C ARG A 67 19.17 12.72 13.12
#